data_AF-A0A538PU14-F1
#
_entry.id   AF-A0A538PU14-F1
#
_cell.length_a   1.000
_cell.length_b   1.000
_cell.length_c   1.000
_cell.angle_alpha   90.00
_cell.angle_beta   90.00
_cell.angle_gamma   90.00
#
_symmetry.space_group_name_H-M   'P 1'
#
loop_
_entity.id
_entity.type
_entity.pdbx_description
1 polymer ?
#
loop_
_entity_poly.entity_id
_entity_poly.type
_entity_poly.pdbx_seq_one_letter_code
_entity_poly.pdbx_strand_id
1 'polypeptide(L)' 'MHLRRLRAHREVSQEALADLMQVSQVAVSKMERREDMLLSTLRAFVKALGGRLHVVAKFPSETIELSFQDQKKKPA' A
#
# COMPACT_ATOMS: atom_id res chain seq x y z
N MET A 1 2.94 8.63 -7.82
CA MET A 1 2.35 9.96 -7.45
C MET A 1 1.33 9.92 -6.31
N HIS A 2 0.34 9.00 -6.31
CA HIS A 2 -0.71 8.99 -5.28
C HIS A 2 -0.21 8.65 -3.86
N LEU A 3 0.77 7.75 -3.73
CA LEU A 3 1.25 7.29 -2.41
C LEU A 3 2.00 8.38 -1.63
N ARG A 4 2.83 9.18 -2.31
CA ARG A 4 3.51 10.32 -1.69
C ARG A 4 2.51 11.31 -1.10
N ARG A 5 1.44 11.62 -1.85
CA ARG A 5 0.37 12.51 -1.36
C ARG A 5 -0.37 11.88 -0.19
N LEU A 6 -0.73 10.60 -0.29
CA LEU A 6 -1.39 9.88 0.80
C LEU A 6 -0.57 9.91 2.09
N ARG A 7 0.73 9.61 2.02
CA ARG A 7 1.64 9.68 3.16
C ARG A 7 1.73 11.11 3.72
N ALA A 8 1.93 12.11 2.86
CA ALA A 8 2.05 13.50 3.27
C ALA A 8 0.78 14.01 3.96
N HIS A 9 -0.41 13.63 3.48
CA HIS A 9 -1.70 13.93 4.13
C HIS A 9 -1.86 13.28 5.50
N ARG A 10 -1.08 12.26 5.82
CA ARG A 10 -1.01 11.63 7.14
C ARG A 10 0.14 12.17 7.99
N GLU A 11 0.88 13.18 7.50
CA GLU A 11 2.00 13.82 8.20
C GLU A 11 3.13 12.84 8.58
N VAL A 12 3.23 11.71 7.88
CA VAL A 12 4.29 10.71 8.09
C VAL A 12 5.47 10.98 7.18
N SER A 13 6.72 10.97 7.67
CA SER A 13 7.91 11.11 6.82
C SER A 13 8.23 9.81 6.05
N GLN A 14 9.08 9.88 5.01
CA GLN A 14 9.51 8.65 4.32
C GLN A 14 10.33 7.73 5.24
N GLU A 15 11.09 8.31 6.18
CA GLU A 15 11.88 7.58 7.17
C GLU A 15 10.96 6.88 8.19
N ALA A 16 10.01 7.61 8.78
CA ALA A 16 9.05 7.04 9.71
C ALA A 16 8.23 5.90 9.07
N LEU A 17 7.83 6.07 7.80
CA LEU A 17 7.14 4.99 7.07
C LEU A 17 8.06 3.79 6.81
N ALA A 18 9.34 4.05 6.52
CA ALA A 18 10.33 2.99 6.31
C ALA A 18 10.52 2.14 7.57
N ASP A 19 10.58 2.79 8.74
CA ASP A 19 10.66 2.13 10.05
C ASP A 19 9.42 1.28 10.32
N LEU A 20 8.23 1.83 10.09
CA LEU A 20 6.96 1.11 10.26
C LEU A 20 6.82 -0.09 9.32
N MET A 21 7.41 -0.01 8.13
CA MET A 21 7.41 -1.08 7.13
C MET A 21 8.62 -2.02 7.24
N GLN A 22 9.58 -1.75 8.13
CA GLN A 22 10.85 -2.46 8.28
C GLN A 22 11.64 -2.57 6.96
N VAL A 23 11.72 -1.46 6.21
CA VAL A 23 12.49 -1.35 4.96
C VAL A 23 13.36 -0.09 4.99
N SER A 24 14.18 0.15 3.96
CA SER A 24 14.93 1.40 3.87
C SER A 24 14.07 2.57 3.36
N GLN A 25 14.44 3.79 3.74
CA GLN A 25 13.83 5.01 3.18
C GLN A 25 13.96 5.05 1.65
N VAL A 26 15.07 4.55 1.09
CA VAL A 26 15.27 4.42 -0.36
C VAL A 26 14.22 3.48 -0.97
N ALA A 27 13.86 2.39 -0.29
CA ALA A 27 12.80 1.48 -0.74
C ALA A 27 11.44 2.21 -0.76
N VAL A 28 11.10 2.97 0.28
CA VAL A 28 9.87 3.80 0.31
C VAL A 28 9.87 4.82 -0.84
N SER A 29 11.00 5.50 -1.05
CA SER A 29 11.18 6.45 -2.14
C SER A 29 10.97 5.82 -3.52
N LYS A 30 11.44 4.58 -3.73
CA LYS A 30 11.18 3.80 -4.94
C LYS A 30 9.70 3.41 -5.06
N MET A 31 9.06 2.94 -3.97
CA MET A 31 7.64 2.58 -3.95
C MET A 31 6.74 3.75 -4.35
N GLU A 32 7.01 4.96 -3.87
CA GLU A 32 6.18 6.15 -4.19
C GLU A 32 6.27 6.60 -5.66
N ARG A 33 7.37 6.25 -6.34
CA ARG A 33 7.65 6.61 -7.74
C ARG A 33 7.17 5.57 -8.76
N ARG A 34 7.01 4.31 -8.36
CA ARG A 34 6.52 3.25 -9.27
C ARG A 34 5.07 3.50 -9.68
N GLU A 35 4.75 3.16 -10.92
CA GLU A 35 3.38 3.23 -11.47
C GLU A 35 2.60 1.96 -11.16
N ASP A 36 3.32 0.85 -11.02
CA ASP A 36 2.85 -0.51 -10.84
C ASP A 36 3.44 -1.13 -9.56
N MET A 37 2.56 -1.70 -8.75
CA MET A 37 2.91 -2.27 -7.45
C MET A 37 2.02 -3.46 -7.11
N LEU A 38 2.59 -4.47 -6.46
CA LEU A 38 1.84 -5.60 -5.93
C LEU A 38 0.80 -5.10 -4.91
N LEU A 39 -0.41 -5.65 -4.98
CA LEU A 39 -1.49 -5.28 -4.06
C LEU A 39 -1.14 -5.53 -2.59
N SER A 40 -0.34 -6.56 -2.31
CA SER A 40 0.18 -6.85 -0.97
C SER A 40 1.08 -5.73 -0.45
N THR A 41 1.95 -5.16 -1.31
CA THR A 41 2.78 -4.00 -0.95
C THR A 41 1.93 -2.76 -0.73
N LEU A 42 0.91 -2.52 -1.56
CA LEU A 42 -0.03 -1.40 -1.36
C LEU A 42 -0.76 -1.52 -0.02
N ARG A 43 -1.19 -2.74 0.32
CA ARG A 43 -1.87 -3.04 1.58
C ARG A 43 -0.96 -2.81 2.78
N ALA A 44 0.29 -3.28 2.70
CA ALA A 44 1.29 -3.03 3.75
C ALA A 44 1.58 -1.54 3.92
N PHE A 45 1.72 -0.79 2.82
CA PHE A 45 1.92 0.66 2.84
C PHE A 45 0.76 1.39 3.54
N VAL A 46 -0.48 1.10 3.13
CA VAL A 46 -1.68 1.72 3.72
C VAL A 46 -1.83 1.32 5.19
N LYS A 47 -1.53 0.07 5.54
CA LYS A 47 -1.56 -0.43 6.93
C LYS A 47 -0.52 0.25 7.82
N ALA A 48 0.69 0.47 7.30
CA ALA A 48 1.73 1.19 8.02
C ALA A 48 1.34 2.66 8.30
N LEU A 49 0.53 3.27 7.43
CA LEU A 49 -0.08 4.58 7.68
C LEU A 49 -1.33 4.53 8.60
N GLY A 50 -1.63 3.38 9.21
CA GLY A 50 -2.79 3.18 10.08
C GLY A 50 -4.13 3.01 9.34
N GLY A 51 -4.09 2.83 8.02
CA GLY A 51 -5.28 2.67 7.18
C GLY A 51 -5.64 1.20 6.89
N ARG A 52 -6.77 1.01 6.20
CA ARG A 52 -7.15 -0.27 5.58
C ARG A 52 -7.37 -0.05 4.09
N LEU A 53 -6.81 -0.93 3.27
CA LEU A 53 -6.99 -0.89 1.82
C LEU A 53 -8.21 -1.74 1.44
N HIS A 54 -9.22 -1.10 0.87
CA HIS A 54 -10.34 -1.75 0.21
C HIS A 54 -10.13 -1.65 -1.30
N VAL A 55 -10.29 -2.78 -2.01
CA VAL A 55 -10.24 -2.81 -3.47
C VAL A 55 -11.64 -3.07 -3.96
N VAL A 56 -12.11 -2.21 -4.86
CA VAL A 56 -13.52 -2.21 -5.28
C VAL A 56 -13.58 -2.22 -6.79
N ALA A 57 -14.35 -3.15 -7.34
CA ALA A 57 -14.75 -3.16 -8.74
C ALA A 57 -16.09 -2.41 -8.87
N LYS A 58 -16.11 -1.33 -9.65
CA LYS A 58 -17.29 -0.48 -9.83
C LYS A 58 -17.85 -0.67 -11.23
N PHE A 59 -19.11 -1.10 -11.30
CA PHE A 59 -19.91 -1.23 -12.51
C PHE A 59 -21.02 -0.17 -12.50
N PRO A 60 -21.66 0.12 -13.65
CA PRO A 60 -22.77 1.08 -13.68
C PRO A 60 -23.93 0.72 -12.72
N SER A 61 -24.19 -0.57 -12.54
CA SER A 61 -25.30 -1.10 -11.73
C SER A 61 -24.91 -1.55 -10.33
N GLU A 62 -23.64 -1.85 -10.08
CA GLU A 62 -23.21 -2.46 -8.83
C GLU A 62 -21.77 -2.10 -8.44
N THR A 63 -21.45 -2.30 -7.17
CA THR A 63 -20.12 -2.08 -6.61
C THR A 63 -19.76 -3.31 -5.79
N ILE A 64 -18.70 -4.01 -6.20
CA ILE A 64 -18.27 -5.27 -5.59
C ILE A 64 -16.94 -5.05 -4.89
N GLU A 65 -16.88 -5.33 -3.59
CA GLU A 65 -15.63 -5.34 -2.85
C GLU A 65 -14.85 -6.64 -3.14
N LEU A 66 -13.60 -6.49 -3.58
CA LEU A 66 -12.72 -7.61 -3.88
C LEU A 66 -11.93 -8.02 -2.64
N SER A 67 -12.17 -9.25 -2.18
CA SER A 67 -11.40 -9.88 -1.11
C SER A 67 -10.29 -10.75 -1.69
N PHE A 68 -9.04 -10.33 -1.49
CA PHE A 68 -7.86 -11.12 -1.84
C PHE A 68 -7.32 -11.78 -0.58
N GLN A 69 -7.24 -13.11 -0.58
CA GLN A 69 -6.51 -13.83 0.46
C GLN A 69 -5.01 -13.68 0.20
N ASP A 70 -4.25 -13.24 1.19
CA ASP A 70 -2.80 -13.22 1.12
C ASP A 70 -2.31 -14.67 0.96
N GLN A 71 -1.93 -15.05 -0.27
CA GLN A 71 -1.24 -16.31 -0.50
C GLN A 71 0.12 -16.21 0.19
N LYS A 72 0.22 -16.73 1.42
CA LYS A 72 1.51 -16.95 2.08
C LYS A 72 2.31 -17.87 1.14
N LYS A 73 3.41 -17.37 0.57
CA LYS A 73 4.39 -18.24 -0.08
C LYS A 73 4.76 -19.32 0.93
N LYS A 74 4.44 -20.58 0.61
CA LYS A 74 4.98 -21.74 1.33
C LYS A 74 6.51 -21.59 1.31
N PRO A 75 7.21 -21.63 2.46
CA PRO A 75 8.65 -21.76 2.42
C PRO A 75 8.98 -23.06 1.68
N ALA A 76 9.89 -22.96 0.72
CA ALA A 76 10.49 -24.11 0.05
C ALA A 76 11.33 -24.92 1.04
#